data_AF-A0A1G9JM04-F1
#
_entry.id   AF-A0A1G9JM04-F1
#
_cell.length_a   1.000
_cell.length_b   1.000
_cell.length_c   1.000
_cell.angle_alpha   90.00
_cell.angle_beta   90.00
_cell.angle_gamma   90.00
#
_symmetry.space_group_name_H-M   'P 1'
#
loop_
_entity.id
_entity.type
_entity.pdbx_description
1 polymer ?
#
loop_
_entity_poly.entity_id
_entity_poly.type
_entity_poly.pdbx_seq_one_letter_code
_entity_poly.pdbx_strand_id
1 'polypeptide(L)'
;MSMDAVFGDALATRGRGAGTGKPEKPVPATFTAPGVPAPAGTPEVEAAPETEAGAAHAPAEGGVPPIGGKVFDVNSNNGEGGAPATTEAGGAAEAVSPLSEEDRLLLSQCEGRIQAFGKAAADAGEAFDTIKNKELHRHYRMTWAEYTLARWGVSVSQVDRLIAAAPVMRELSIPNEGTARELVPAYRDWGADSARALWKGTKEGSGNKPTAKVLKAAVQSAKERVGDGNKVPAPDKLESLARKTVARVVKEEEAARAKKAAAKKAPAPAPAAAGEAEGNGTETSTAPTGEASAWVLPDSAVTEFSRLFVSQAEATGRPPEEIAIEAYDVLRKHYGAAADQSAA
;
A
#
# COMPACT_ATOMS: atom_id res chain seq x y z
N MET A 1 -11.99 -17.66 38.87
CA MET A 1 -12.71 -16.55 38.20
C MET A 1 -11.98 -16.29 36.90
N SER A 2 -12.53 -16.74 35.77
CA SER A 2 -11.94 -16.65 34.43
C SER A 2 -12.92 -15.88 33.54
N MET A 3 -12.45 -14.81 32.90
CA MET A 3 -13.22 -14.03 31.93
C MET A 3 -12.85 -14.48 30.51
N ASP A 4 -13.40 -15.63 30.11
CA ASP A 4 -13.51 -16.05 28.72
C ASP A 4 -15.00 -15.95 28.33
N ALA A 5 -15.42 -14.84 27.72
CA ALA A 5 -16.63 -14.71 26.92
C ALA A 5 -16.89 -13.24 26.56
N VAL A 6 -16.56 -12.81 25.34
CA VAL A 6 -17.41 -11.94 24.50
C VAL A 6 -16.82 -12.02 23.09
N PHE A 7 -17.44 -12.83 22.22
CA PHE A 7 -17.67 -12.58 20.78
C PHE A 7 -18.31 -13.85 20.21
N GLY A 8 -19.59 -14.02 20.54
CA GLY A 8 -20.45 -15.04 19.96
C GLY A 8 -20.93 -14.64 18.57
N ASP A 9 -20.72 -15.54 17.63
CA ASP A 9 -21.79 -16.23 16.89
C ASP A 9 -22.89 -15.36 16.27
N ALA A 10 -22.67 -14.93 15.02
CA ALA A 10 -23.74 -14.57 14.10
C ALA A 10 -23.26 -14.76 12.67
N LEU A 11 -23.48 -15.96 12.10
CA LEU A 11 -23.86 -16.21 10.70
C LEU A 11 -23.79 -17.71 10.35
N ALA A 12 -24.73 -18.51 10.88
CA ALA A 12 -25.08 -19.78 10.27
C ALA A 12 -26.44 -20.29 10.78
N THR A 13 -27.52 -20.02 10.05
CA THR A 13 -28.67 -20.92 9.81
C THR A 13 -29.69 -20.20 8.91
N ARG A 14 -29.82 -20.61 7.64
CA ARG A 14 -30.74 -21.64 7.12
C ARG A 14 -32.13 -21.06 6.79
N GLY A 15 -32.34 -20.80 5.51
CA GLY A 15 -33.67 -20.53 4.93
C GLY A 15 -33.81 -21.26 3.59
N ARG A 16 -34.18 -22.55 3.65
CA ARG A 16 -34.57 -23.37 2.49
C ARG A 16 -36.08 -23.18 2.31
N GLY A 17 -36.48 -22.46 1.28
CA GLY A 17 -37.89 -22.26 0.91
C GLY A 17 -38.10 -22.50 -0.57
N ALA A 18 -38.74 -23.63 -0.91
CA ALA A 18 -39.24 -23.91 -2.24
C ALA A 18 -40.53 -23.10 -2.46
N GLY A 19 -40.64 -22.44 -3.61
CA GLY A 19 -41.84 -21.70 -4.01
C GLY A 19 -41.92 -21.61 -5.52
N THR A 20 -42.63 -22.55 -6.13
CA THR A 20 -43.07 -22.50 -7.52
C THR A 20 -44.17 -21.46 -7.68
N GLY A 21 -43.79 -20.23 -8.05
CA GLY A 21 -44.70 -19.15 -8.41
C GLY A 21 -44.72 -18.91 -9.92
N LYS A 22 -45.91 -19.01 -10.52
CA LYS A 22 -46.22 -18.80 -11.94
C LYS A 22 -46.09 -17.30 -12.29
N PRO A 23 -45.52 -16.89 -13.44
CA PRO A 23 -45.39 -15.47 -13.77
C PRO A 23 -46.72 -14.89 -14.25
N GLU A 24 -47.28 -13.94 -13.50
CA GLU A 24 -48.33 -13.03 -13.97
C GLU A 24 -47.72 -11.88 -14.79
N LYS A 25 -48.45 -11.50 -15.86
CA LYS A 25 -48.07 -10.45 -16.82
C LYS A 25 -48.05 -9.08 -16.14
N PRO A 26 -47.06 -8.21 -16.42
CA PRO A 26 -47.11 -6.82 -16.00
C PRO A 26 -48.11 -6.03 -16.85
N VAL A 27 -49.01 -5.33 -16.18
CA VAL A 27 -49.92 -4.31 -16.73
C VAL A 27 -49.16 -2.97 -16.76
N PRO A 28 -49.23 -2.17 -17.84
CA PRO A 28 -48.54 -0.88 -17.87
C PRO A 28 -49.21 0.14 -16.96
N ALA A 29 -48.45 0.71 -16.02
CA ALA A 29 -48.88 1.82 -15.19
C ALA A 29 -48.75 3.14 -15.98
N THR A 30 -49.89 3.77 -16.24
CA THR A 30 -50.01 5.12 -16.78
C THR A 30 -49.59 6.12 -15.70
N PHE A 31 -48.49 6.85 -15.94
CA PHE A 31 -48.02 7.93 -15.08
C PHE A 31 -48.74 9.22 -15.45
N THR A 32 -49.69 9.65 -14.62
CA THR A 32 -50.37 10.96 -14.71
C THR A 32 -49.53 11.99 -13.97
N ALA A 33 -49.02 13.00 -14.69
CA ALA A 33 -48.27 14.11 -14.12
C ALA A 33 -49.21 15.07 -13.34
N PRO A 34 -48.90 15.45 -12.08
CA PRO A 34 -49.59 16.54 -11.41
C PRO A 34 -49.06 17.90 -11.90
N GLY A 35 -50.02 18.80 -12.16
CA GLY A 35 -49.82 20.11 -12.78
C GLY A 35 -49.04 21.11 -11.94
N VAL A 36 -48.39 22.02 -12.67
CA VAL A 36 -47.67 23.19 -12.18
C VAL A 36 -48.67 24.34 -11.97
N PRO A 37 -48.87 24.86 -10.75
CA PRO A 37 -49.53 26.15 -10.56
C PRO A 37 -48.55 27.31 -10.79
N ALA A 38 -49.07 28.37 -11.41
CA ALA A 38 -48.38 29.61 -11.76
C ALA A 38 -47.91 30.43 -10.53
N PRO A 39 -46.85 31.25 -10.66
CA PRO A 39 -46.35 32.08 -9.56
C PRO A 39 -47.16 33.37 -9.40
N ALA A 40 -47.68 33.60 -8.19
CA ALA A 40 -48.19 34.90 -7.75
C ALA A 40 -47.63 35.22 -6.36
N GLY A 41 -47.13 36.45 -6.20
CA GLY A 41 -46.99 37.10 -4.90
C GLY A 41 -45.58 37.10 -4.32
N THR A 42 -44.89 38.22 -4.49
CA THR A 42 -43.86 38.73 -3.57
C THR A 42 -44.43 38.93 -2.16
N PRO A 43 -43.72 38.49 -1.11
CA PRO A 43 -43.83 39.09 0.21
C PRO A 43 -42.53 39.80 0.61
N GLU A 44 -42.72 41.09 0.93
CA GLU A 44 -42.17 41.87 2.04
C GLU A 44 -41.15 41.14 2.95
N VAL A 45 -39.92 41.66 2.97
CA VAL A 45 -38.83 41.20 3.85
C VAL A 45 -38.95 41.94 5.18
N GLU A 46 -39.48 41.24 6.17
CA GLU A 46 -39.50 41.59 7.59
C GLU A 46 -38.14 41.25 8.24
N ALA A 47 -37.82 42.01 9.29
CA ALA A 47 -36.50 42.19 9.89
C ALA A 47 -35.82 40.91 10.44
N ALA A 48 -34.49 40.94 10.38
CA ALA A 48 -33.58 39.97 10.97
C ALA A 48 -33.52 40.04 12.50
N PRO A 49 -33.46 38.91 13.21
CA PRO A 49 -32.83 38.82 14.51
C PRO A 49 -31.38 38.34 14.40
N GLU A 50 -30.54 39.00 15.20
CA GLU A 50 -29.13 38.71 15.45
C GLU A 50 -28.90 37.24 15.78
N THR A 51 -27.95 36.60 15.11
CA THR A 51 -27.51 35.23 15.43
C THR A 51 -26.12 35.28 16.07
N GLU A 52 -26.07 34.77 17.30
CA GLU A 52 -24.90 34.66 18.15
C GLU A 52 -23.74 33.88 17.52
N ALA A 53 -22.52 34.29 17.89
CA ALA A 53 -21.27 33.64 17.55
C ALA A 53 -21.19 32.22 18.13
N GLY A 54 -21.35 31.22 17.26
CA GLY A 54 -21.11 29.81 17.55
C GLY A 54 -19.62 29.49 17.61
N ALA A 55 -19.22 28.89 18.73
CA ALA A 55 -17.86 28.57 19.15
C ALA A 55 -17.06 27.70 18.17
N ALA A 56 -15.75 27.97 18.14
CA ALA A 56 -14.72 27.19 17.49
C ALA A 56 -14.75 25.70 17.92
N HIS A 57 -14.89 24.79 16.96
CA HIS A 57 -14.60 23.38 17.14
C HIS A 57 -13.09 23.17 17.07
N ALA A 58 -12.52 22.70 18.19
CA ALA A 58 -11.16 22.20 18.27
C ALA A 58 -11.00 20.96 17.36
N PRO A 59 -9.87 20.81 16.64
CA PRO A 59 -9.60 19.58 15.90
C PRO A 59 -9.31 18.45 16.89
N ALA A 60 -10.06 17.36 16.76
CA ALA A 60 -9.82 16.13 17.49
C ALA A 60 -8.46 15.54 17.09
N GLU A 61 -7.59 15.37 18.09
CA GLU A 61 -6.34 14.63 17.98
C GLU A 61 -6.63 13.13 17.77
N GLY A 62 -6.91 12.77 16.53
CA GLY A 62 -6.98 11.38 16.08
C GLY A 62 -5.59 10.90 15.68
N GLY A 63 -4.85 10.33 16.62
CA GLY A 63 -3.59 9.63 16.35
C GLY A 63 -3.80 8.50 15.35
N VAL A 64 -3.30 8.68 14.13
CA VAL A 64 -3.22 7.62 13.12
C VAL A 64 -2.12 6.65 13.57
N PRO A 65 -2.39 5.33 13.69
CA PRO A 65 -1.36 4.38 14.06
C PRO A 65 -0.26 4.33 12.99
N PRO A 66 1.01 4.15 13.38
CA PRO A 66 2.10 4.02 12.42
C PRO A 66 1.85 2.80 11.53
N ILE A 67 1.79 3.03 10.22
CA ILE A 67 1.77 1.97 9.22
C ILE A 67 3.07 1.19 9.38
N GLY A 68 2.98 -0.03 9.91
CA GLY A 68 4.11 -0.90 10.24
C GLY A 68 5.07 -1.05 9.06
N GLY A 69 6.17 -0.31 9.13
CA GLY A 69 7.31 -0.45 8.22
C GLY A 69 7.94 -1.81 8.42
N LYS A 70 7.89 -2.65 7.39
CA LYS A 70 8.81 -3.77 7.29
C LYS A 70 10.22 -3.20 7.24
N VAL A 71 11.08 -3.68 8.14
CA VAL A 71 12.51 -3.38 8.18
C VAL A 71 13.09 -3.56 6.77
N PHE A 72 13.53 -2.45 6.18
CA PHE A 72 14.15 -2.46 4.86
C PHE A 72 15.62 -2.85 5.00
N ASP A 73 16.02 -3.86 4.23
CA ASP A 73 17.40 -4.27 4.05
C ASP A 73 18.18 -3.14 3.36
N VAL A 74 19.14 -2.53 4.05
CA VAL A 74 19.97 -1.41 3.57
C VAL A 74 20.95 -1.86 2.46
N ASN A 75 21.06 -3.17 2.19
CA ASN A 75 22.07 -3.73 1.28
C ASN A 75 21.67 -3.88 -0.20
N SER A 76 20.55 -3.34 -0.67
CA SER A 76 20.13 -3.46 -2.08
C SER A 76 20.63 -2.35 -3.03
N ASN A 77 21.81 -1.76 -2.79
CA ASN A 77 22.38 -0.75 -3.68
C ASN A 77 23.77 -1.09 -4.25
N ASN A 78 24.02 -2.37 -4.55
CA ASN A 78 25.18 -2.77 -5.36
C ASN A 78 24.83 -2.76 -6.86
N GLY A 79 24.78 -1.55 -7.43
CA GLY A 79 24.95 -1.34 -8.86
C GLY A 79 26.43 -1.15 -9.16
N GLU A 80 27.01 -2.09 -9.89
CA GLU A 80 28.41 -2.13 -10.29
C GLU A 80 28.84 -0.87 -11.09
N GLY A 81 29.97 -0.28 -10.70
CA GLY A 81 31.02 0.09 -11.66
C GLY A 81 30.87 1.39 -12.46
N GLY A 82 30.50 2.50 -11.82
CA GLY A 82 30.76 3.85 -12.36
C GLY A 82 31.82 4.55 -11.50
N ALA A 83 33.01 4.77 -12.05
CA ALA A 83 34.08 5.50 -11.37
C ALA A 83 33.58 6.86 -10.84
N PRO A 84 33.92 7.28 -9.61
CA PRO A 84 33.47 8.55 -9.08
C PRO A 84 34.17 9.67 -9.84
N ALA A 85 33.41 10.35 -10.71
CA ALA A 85 33.78 11.68 -11.14
C ALA A 85 33.84 12.55 -9.88
N THR A 86 35.06 12.92 -9.49
CA THR A 86 35.37 13.96 -8.51
C THR A 86 34.59 15.21 -8.87
N THR A 87 33.40 15.34 -8.29
CA THR A 87 32.52 16.50 -8.46
C THR A 87 33.00 17.51 -7.46
N GLU A 88 33.59 18.60 -7.95
CA GLU A 88 34.14 19.65 -7.11
C GLU A 88 33.06 20.22 -6.19
N ALA A 89 33.26 20.05 -4.89
CA ALA A 89 32.44 20.56 -3.80
C ALA A 89 32.67 22.07 -3.61
N GLY A 90 32.39 22.86 -4.66
CA GLY A 90 32.58 24.31 -4.72
C GLY A 90 31.29 25.10 -4.98
N GLY A 91 30.12 24.52 -4.77
CA GLY A 91 28.85 25.23 -4.86
C GLY A 91 28.53 25.90 -3.53
N ALA A 92 28.75 27.22 -3.44
CA ALA A 92 28.23 28.04 -2.35
C ALA A 92 26.74 27.72 -2.17
N ALA A 93 26.34 27.32 -0.96
CA ALA A 93 24.96 27.02 -0.62
C ALA A 93 24.10 28.25 -0.90
N GLU A 94 23.50 28.26 -2.09
CA GLU A 94 22.62 29.32 -2.55
C GLU A 94 21.49 29.42 -1.53
N ALA A 95 21.34 30.60 -0.93
CA ALA A 95 20.38 30.81 0.15
C ALA A 95 18.97 30.50 -0.38
N VAL A 96 18.44 29.33 -0.01
CA VAL A 96 17.11 28.88 -0.42
C VAL A 96 16.11 29.95 -0.01
N SER A 97 15.57 30.65 -0.99
CA SER A 97 14.59 31.71 -0.75
C SER A 97 13.35 31.10 -0.07
N PRO A 98 12.80 31.76 0.96
CA PRO A 98 11.61 31.26 1.64
C PRO A 98 10.45 31.12 0.64
N LEU A 99 9.64 30.06 0.79
CA LEU A 99 8.45 29.85 -0.04
C LEU A 99 7.45 30.99 0.12
N SER A 100 6.73 31.29 -0.96
CA SER A 100 5.60 32.21 -0.94
C SER A 100 4.48 31.68 -0.03
N GLU A 101 3.63 32.57 0.49
CA GLU A 101 2.45 32.17 1.28
C GLU A 101 1.51 31.24 0.48
N GLU A 102 1.37 31.48 -0.82
CA GLU A 102 0.58 30.64 -1.72
C GLU A 102 1.15 29.21 -1.81
N ASP A 103 2.47 29.06 -1.92
CA ASP A 103 3.13 27.76 -1.97
C ASP A 103 3.05 27.02 -0.63
N ARG A 104 3.09 27.75 0.50
CA ARG A 104 2.91 27.16 1.84
C ARG A 104 1.49 26.63 2.02
N LEU A 105 0.48 27.37 1.55
CA LEU A 105 -0.90 26.91 1.54
C LEU A 105 -1.06 25.68 0.65
N LEU A 106 -0.47 25.68 -0.55
CA LEU A 106 -0.51 24.53 -1.46
C LEU A 106 0.19 23.30 -0.86
N LEU A 107 1.34 23.48 -0.21
CA LEU A 107 2.03 22.42 0.52
C LEU A 107 1.10 21.83 1.58
N SER A 108 0.51 22.65 2.43
CA SER A 108 -0.43 22.21 3.48
C SER A 108 -1.63 21.42 2.91
N GLN A 109 -2.20 21.86 1.78
CA GLN A 109 -3.27 21.14 1.10
C GLN A 109 -2.82 19.77 0.56
N CYS A 110 -1.62 19.71 -0.04
CA CYS A 110 -1.05 18.46 -0.53
C CYS A 110 -0.76 17.49 0.62
N GLU A 111 -0.18 17.98 1.72
CA GLU A 111 0.07 17.17 2.91
C GLU A 111 -1.21 16.64 3.54
N GLY A 112 -2.30 17.44 3.56
CA GLY A 112 -3.61 16.97 4.00
C GLY A 112 -4.17 15.83 3.13
N ARG A 113 -4.00 15.90 1.80
CA ARG A 113 -4.39 14.81 0.88
C ARG A 113 -3.54 13.56 1.09
N ILE A 114 -2.25 13.71 1.37
CA ILE A 114 -1.37 12.58 1.69
C ILE A 114 -1.76 11.99 3.03
N GLN A 115 -2.06 12.78 4.07
CA GLN A 115 -2.44 12.28 5.39
C GLN A 115 -3.74 11.46 5.37
N ALA A 116 -4.66 11.77 4.44
CA ALA A 116 -5.85 10.95 4.19
C ALA A 116 -5.54 9.59 3.51
N PHE A 117 -4.27 9.16 3.48
CA PHE A 117 -3.79 7.92 2.89
C PHE A 117 -4.60 6.71 3.37
N GLY A 118 -5.04 5.88 2.43
CA GLY A 118 -5.80 4.66 2.71
C GLY A 118 -6.87 4.43 1.65
N LYS A 119 -7.93 5.26 1.66
CA LYS A 119 -9.04 5.14 0.71
C LYS A 119 -8.77 5.82 -0.64
N ALA A 120 -7.81 6.75 -0.70
CA ALA A 120 -7.58 7.63 -1.84
C ALA A 120 -6.11 7.66 -2.30
N ALA A 121 -5.50 6.50 -2.50
CA ALA A 121 -4.09 6.41 -2.89
C ALA A 121 -3.75 7.18 -4.19
N ALA A 122 -4.68 7.30 -5.14
CA ALA A 122 -4.51 8.14 -6.33
C ALA A 122 -4.30 9.62 -5.98
N ASP A 123 -5.04 10.15 -4.99
CA ASP A 123 -4.94 11.56 -4.59
C ASP A 123 -3.62 11.86 -3.89
N ALA A 124 -3.12 10.91 -3.10
CA ALA A 124 -1.81 11.03 -2.48
C ALA A 124 -0.68 11.03 -3.52
N GLY A 125 -0.76 10.18 -4.55
CA GLY A 125 0.24 10.18 -5.63
C GLY A 125 0.32 11.52 -6.36
N GLU A 126 -0.82 12.16 -6.63
CA GLU A 126 -0.81 13.50 -7.26
C GLU A 126 -0.37 14.63 -6.32
N ALA A 127 -0.68 14.51 -5.04
CA ALA A 127 -0.18 15.44 -4.05
C ALA A 127 1.36 15.34 -3.96
N PHE A 128 1.92 14.13 -3.95
CA PHE A 128 3.37 13.93 -4.04
C PHE A 128 3.95 14.50 -5.33
N ASP A 129 3.30 14.29 -6.48
CA ASP A 129 3.74 14.85 -7.77
C ASP A 129 3.78 16.38 -7.72
N THR A 130 2.75 17.01 -7.13
CA THR A 130 2.67 18.47 -6.96
C THR A 130 3.80 18.99 -6.06
N ILE A 131 4.05 18.35 -4.91
CA ILE A 131 5.12 18.73 -3.99
C ILE A 131 6.50 18.57 -4.65
N LYS A 132 6.70 17.49 -5.43
CA LYS A 132 7.96 17.21 -6.14
C LYS A 132 8.20 18.23 -7.25
N ASN A 133 7.23 18.43 -8.14
CA ASN A 133 7.38 19.31 -9.33
C ASN A 133 7.51 20.80 -8.97
N LYS A 134 6.91 21.23 -7.87
CA LYS A 134 7.04 22.62 -7.37
C LYS A 134 8.10 22.78 -6.27
N GLU A 135 8.86 21.71 -5.99
CA GLU A 135 9.89 21.67 -4.95
C GLU A 135 9.42 22.17 -3.57
N LEU A 136 8.14 21.96 -3.22
CA LEU A 136 7.54 22.52 -2.00
C LEU A 136 8.19 21.98 -0.70
N HIS A 137 8.78 20.79 -0.78
CA HIS A 137 9.56 20.16 0.29
C HIS A 137 10.73 21.02 0.80
N ARG A 138 11.24 21.96 -0.01
CA ARG A 138 12.29 22.91 0.39
C ARG A 138 11.91 23.79 1.58
N HIS A 139 10.61 23.86 1.91
CA HIS A 139 10.12 24.52 3.13
C HIS A 139 10.86 24.07 4.39
N TYR A 140 11.16 22.77 4.45
CA TYR A 140 11.80 22.13 5.58
C TYR A 140 13.33 22.13 5.48
N ARG A 141 13.90 22.75 4.42
CA ARG A 141 15.34 22.68 4.09
C ARG A 141 15.84 21.23 3.96
N MET A 142 14.97 20.35 3.49
CA MET A 142 15.25 18.93 3.27
C MET A 142 15.34 18.66 1.77
N THR A 143 16.16 17.69 1.40
CA THR A 143 16.09 17.07 0.07
C THR A 143 14.77 16.30 -0.09
N TRP A 144 14.39 15.98 -1.33
CA TRP A 144 13.17 15.20 -1.59
C TRP A 144 13.17 13.86 -0.84
N ALA A 145 14.33 13.18 -0.79
CA ALA A 145 14.47 11.90 -0.12
C ALA A 145 14.29 12.00 1.40
N GLU A 146 14.93 13.00 2.02
CA GLU A 146 14.79 13.29 3.45
C GLU A 146 13.34 13.65 3.78
N TYR A 147 12.69 14.48 2.97
CA TYR A 147 11.29 14.86 3.16
C TYR A 147 10.36 13.64 3.13
N THR A 148 10.46 12.79 2.10
CA THR A 148 9.58 11.61 1.98
C THR A 148 9.79 10.62 3.12
N LEU A 149 11.04 10.44 3.56
CA LEU A 149 11.37 9.51 4.62
C LEU A 149 10.98 10.06 6.00
N ALA A 150 11.37 11.30 6.31
CA ALA A 150 11.15 11.91 7.63
C ALA A 150 9.67 12.23 7.88
N ARG A 151 8.93 12.70 6.86
CA ARG A 151 7.54 13.12 7.04
C ARG A 151 6.54 11.97 6.90
N TRP A 152 6.82 11.01 6.02
CA TRP A 152 5.85 10.00 5.62
C TRP A 152 6.33 8.56 5.85
N GLY A 153 7.57 8.35 6.26
CA GLY A 153 8.11 7.01 6.48
C GLY A 153 8.21 6.16 5.21
N VAL A 154 8.25 6.80 4.02
CA VAL A 154 8.31 6.11 2.73
C VAL A 154 9.55 6.50 1.94
N SER A 155 10.09 5.53 1.21
CA SER A 155 11.22 5.75 0.32
C SER A 155 10.80 6.53 -0.94
N VAL A 156 11.74 7.26 -1.54
CA VAL A 156 11.55 7.95 -2.83
C VAL A 156 11.04 7.00 -3.90
N SER A 157 11.60 5.78 -3.97
CA SER A 157 11.18 4.77 -4.95
C SER A 157 9.70 4.36 -4.79
N GLN A 158 9.19 4.29 -3.55
CA GLN A 158 7.77 4.02 -3.32
C GLN A 158 6.90 5.20 -3.77
N VAL A 159 7.31 6.43 -3.45
CA VAL A 159 6.60 7.64 -3.84
C VAL A 159 6.56 7.80 -5.36
N ASP A 160 7.69 7.61 -6.05
CA ASP A 160 7.77 7.71 -7.51
C ASP A 160 6.89 6.66 -8.21
N ARG A 161 6.82 5.44 -7.68
CA ARG A 161 5.88 4.42 -8.19
C ARG A 161 4.42 4.83 -7.99
N LEU A 162 4.10 5.42 -6.85
CA LEU A 162 2.75 5.92 -6.56
C LEU A 162 2.38 7.10 -7.47
N ILE A 163 3.28 8.06 -7.67
CA ILE A 163 3.15 9.19 -8.61
C ILE A 163 2.83 8.64 -10.01
N ALA A 164 3.63 7.68 -10.50
CA ALA A 164 3.45 7.10 -11.82
C ALA A 164 2.11 6.33 -11.96
N ALA A 165 1.65 5.68 -10.89
CA ALA A 165 0.41 4.89 -10.90
C ALA A 165 -0.86 5.73 -10.69
N ALA A 166 -0.77 6.91 -10.08
CA ALA A 166 -1.94 7.72 -9.69
C ALA A 166 -2.92 8.05 -10.84
N PRO A 167 -2.47 8.48 -12.04
CA PRO A 167 -3.37 8.73 -13.16
C PRO A 167 -4.15 7.48 -13.58
N VAL A 168 -3.49 6.32 -13.58
CA VAL A 168 -4.11 5.02 -13.91
C VAL A 168 -5.11 4.61 -12.84
N MET A 169 -4.78 4.77 -11.56
CA MET A 169 -5.66 4.45 -10.44
C MET A 169 -6.96 5.26 -10.51
N ARG A 170 -6.86 6.57 -10.79
CA ARG A 170 -8.01 7.45 -10.92
C ARG A 170 -8.90 7.06 -12.11
N GLU A 171 -8.30 6.99 -13.30
CA GLU A 171 -9.03 6.79 -14.55
C GLU A 171 -9.76 5.43 -14.62
N LEU A 172 -9.16 4.40 -14.01
CA LEU A 172 -9.66 3.02 -14.02
C LEU A 172 -10.30 2.60 -12.69
N SER A 173 -10.33 3.49 -11.69
CA SER A 173 -10.81 3.23 -10.33
C SER A 173 -10.18 1.98 -9.71
N ILE A 174 -8.86 1.82 -9.85
CA ILE A 174 -8.10 0.68 -9.32
C ILE A 174 -7.68 1.01 -7.88
N PRO A 175 -8.11 0.23 -6.87
CA PRO A 175 -7.84 0.55 -5.47
C PRO A 175 -6.39 0.28 -5.03
N ASN A 176 -5.67 -0.58 -5.73
CA ASN A 176 -4.33 -1.03 -5.36
C ASN A 176 -3.24 -0.48 -6.29
N GLU A 177 -2.26 0.23 -5.74
CA GLU A 177 -1.08 0.75 -6.47
C GLU A 177 -0.36 -0.36 -7.23
N GLY A 178 -0.11 -1.49 -6.57
CA GLY A 178 0.67 -2.57 -7.18
C GLY A 178 0.00 -3.17 -8.42
N THR A 179 -1.33 -3.11 -8.48
CA THR A 179 -2.09 -3.52 -9.67
C THR A 179 -2.07 -2.42 -10.72
N ALA A 180 -2.31 -1.16 -10.35
CA ALA A 180 -2.31 -0.04 -11.30
C ALA A 180 -0.93 0.17 -11.97
N ARG A 181 0.15 -0.06 -11.23
CA ARG A 181 1.52 0.07 -11.73
C ARG A 181 1.81 -0.78 -12.96
N GLU A 182 1.25 -1.99 -13.03
CA GLU A 182 1.46 -2.88 -14.17
C GLU A 182 0.84 -2.33 -15.47
N LEU A 183 -0.16 -1.45 -15.36
CA LEU A 183 -0.80 -0.80 -16.51
C LEU A 183 -0.13 0.52 -16.92
N VAL A 184 0.77 1.08 -16.10
CA VAL A 184 1.46 2.35 -16.40
C VAL A 184 2.13 2.35 -17.77
N PRO A 185 2.88 1.30 -18.18
CA PRO A 185 3.48 1.28 -19.51
C PRO A 185 2.44 1.34 -20.63
N ALA A 186 1.36 0.55 -20.52
CA ALA A 186 0.30 0.55 -21.53
C ALA A 186 -0.46 1.88 -21.58
N TYR A 187 -0.68 2.51 -20.42
CA TYR A 187 -1.33 3.81 -20.31
C TYR A 187 -0.49 4.91 -20.98
N ARG A 188 0.83 4.91 -20.74
CA ARG A 188 1.75 5.90 -21.32
C ARG A 188 1.97 5.69 -22.81
N ASP A 189 2.17 4.45 -23.23
CA ASP A 189 2.59 4.13 -24.60
C ASP A 189 1.38 4.02 -25.55
N TRP A 190 0.20 3.59 -25.08
CA TRP A 190 -1.00 3.34 -25.90
C TRP A 190 -2.25 4.11 -25.46
N GLY A 191 -2.17 4.92 -24.40
CA GLY A 191 -3.27 5.75 -23.91
C GLY A 191 -4.25 5.05 -22.94
N ALA A 192 -5.16 5.85 -22.39
CA ALA A 192 -6.13 5.44 -21.38
C ALA A 192 -7.09 4.34 -21.87
N ASP A 193 -7.58 4.42 -23.11
CA ASP A 193 -8.52 3.44 -23.67
C ASP A 193 -7.90 2.04 -23.77
N SER A 194 -6.63 1.97 -24.16
CA SER A 194 -5.86 0.73 -24.22
C SER A 194 -5.68 0.11 -22.83
N ALA A 195 -5.33 0.93 -21.82
CA ALA A 195 -5.23 0.48 -20.44
C ALA A 195 -6.59 0.01 -19.89
N ARG A 196 -7.69 0.70 -20.23
CA ARG A 196 -9.06 0.32 -19.87
C ARG A 196 -9.45 -1.03 -20.46
N ALA A 197 -9.12 -1.27 -21.72
CA ALA A 197 -9.38 -2.54 -22.40
C ALA A 197 -8.58 -3.71 -21.76
N LEU A 198 -7.31 -3.49 -21.46
CA LEU A 198 -6.49 -4.50 -20.76
C LEU A 198 -7.02 -4.81 -19.36
N TRP A 199 -7.42 -3.78 -18.62
CA TRP A 199 -8.02 -3.92 -17.29
C TRP A 199 -9.33 -4.72 -17.34
N LYS A 200 -10.24 -4.35 -18.25
CA LYS A 200 -11.52 -5.04 -18.45
C LYS A 200 -11.30 -6.51 -18.84
N GLY A 201 -10.46 -6.77 -19.84
CA GLY A 201 -10.15 -8.13 -20.27
C GLY A 201 -9.51 -8.97 -19.16
N THR A 202 -8.66 -8.37 -18.32
CA THR A 202 -8.06 -9.05 -17.17
C THR A 202 -9.06 -9.35 -16.06
N LYS A 203 -9.95 -8.41 -15.74
CA LYS A 203 -11.07 -8.65 -14.81
C LYS A 203 -11.92 -9.83 -15.24
N GLU A 204 -12.36 -9.83 -16.49
CA GLU A 204 -13.18 -10.93 -17.03
C GLU A 204 -12.43 -12.27 -17.02
N GLY A 205 -11.15 -12.30 -17.45
CA GLY A 205 -10.35 -13.52 -17.49
C GLY A 205 -10.02 -14.11 -16.11
N SER A 206 -9.98 -13.28 -15.06
CA SER A 206 -9.62 -13.65 -13.69
C SER A 206 -10.82 -13.90 -12.77
N GLY A 207 -12.05 -13.87 -13.29
CA GLY A 207 -13.25 -13.95 -12.45
C GLY A 207 -13.40 -12.75 -11.50
N ASN A 208 -13.12 -11.54 -12.00
CA ASN A 208 -13.19 -10.25 -11.29
C ASN A 208 -12.17 -10.06 -10.16
N LYS A 209 -11.13 -10.91 -10.07
CA LYS A 209 -10.05 -10.80 -9.08
C LYS A 209 -8.68 -10.63 -9.75
N PRO A 210 -8.46 -9.51 -10.47
CA PRO A 210 -7.21 -9.28 -11.15
C PRO A 210 -6.07 -9.06 -10.14
N THR A 211 -5.03 -9.89 -10.23
CA THR A 211 -3.78 -9.72 -9.47
C THR A 211 -2.74 -8.97 -10.30
N ALA A 212 -1.75 -8.33 -9.65
CA ALA A 212 -0.65 -7.67 -10.35
C ALA A 212 0.08 -8.64 -11.31
N LYS A 213 0.28 -9.90 -10.89
CA LYS A 213 0.94 -10.92 -11.70
C LYS A 213 0.19 -11.23 -13.00
N VAL A 214 -1.13 -11.41 -12.97
CA VAL A 214 -1.91 -11.69 -14.19
C VAL A 214 -1.99 -10.48 -15.11
N LEU A 215 -2.04 -9.27 -14.53
CA LEU A 215 -2.08 -8.02 -15.29
C LEU A 215 -0.74 -7.76 -15.98
N LYS A 216 0.38 -8.01 -15.29
CA LYS A 216 1.73 -8.00 -15.88
C LYS A 216 1.83 -8.94 -17.08
N ALA A 217 1.33 -10.18 -16.94
CA ALA A 217 1.33 -11.14 -18.03
C ALA A 217 0.46 -10.69 -19.21
N ALA A 218 -0.69 -10.07 -18.95
CA ALA A 218 -1.56 -9.53 -19.98
C ALA A 218 -0.90 -8.37 -20.75
N VAL A 219 -0.29 -7.42 -20.04
CA VAL A 219 0.45 -6.29 -20.64
C VAL A 219 1.64 -6.78 -21.45
N GLN A 220 2.42 -7.71 -20.91
CA GLN A 220 3.56 -8.30 -21.63
C GLN A 220 3.12 -9.02 -22.91
N SER A 221 2.07 -9.85 -22.84
CA SER A 221 1.56 -10.53 -24.02
C SER A 221 0.99 -9.55 -25.06
N ALA A 222 0.40 -8.44 -24.62
CA ALA A 222 -0.04 -7.38 -25.53
C ALA A 222 1.17 -6.74 -26.25
N LYS A 223 2.24 -6.42 -25.51
CA LYS A 223 3.47 -5.84 -26.07
C LYS A 223 4.09 -6.75 -27.13
N GLU A 224 4.21 -8.04 -26.83
CA GLU A 224 4.75 -9.04 -27.77
C GLU A 224 3.92 -9.18 -29.05
N ARG A 225 2.60 -8.98 -28.99
CA ARG A 225 1.69 -9.13 -30.15
C ARG A 225 1.54 -7.88 -30.98
N VAL A 226 1.71 -6.71 -30.36
CA VAL A 226 1.68 -5.41 -31.05
C VAL A 226 3.04 -5.10 -31.67
N GLY A 227 4.12 -5.60 -31.04
CA GLY A 227 5.50 -5.26 -31.37
C GLY A 227 5.87 -3.85 -30.89
N ASP A 228 7.10 -3.42 -31.19
CA ASP A 228 7.60 -2.08 -30.85
C ASP A 228 7.04 -0.97 -31.77
N GLY A 229 6.07 -1.30 -32.63
CA GLY A 229 5.44 -0.33 -33.50
C GLY A 229 4.62 0.67 -32.67
N ASN A 230 4.83 1.97 -32.90
CA ASN A 230 4.00 3.08 -32.36
C ASN A 230 2.51 3.04 -32.78
N LYS A 231 2.02 1.92 -33.32
CA LYS A 231 0.61 1.76 -33.68
C LYS A 231 -0.18 1.36 -32.44
N VAL A 232 -1.05 2.27 -32.00
CA VAL A 232 -2.02 1.99 -30.95
C VAL A 232 -2.92 0.83 -31.41
N PRO A 233 -2.93 -0.31 -30.70
CA PRO A 233 -3.79 -1.44 -31.03
C PRO A 233 -5.26 -1.12 -30.76
N ALA A 234 -6.16 -1.72 -31.54
CA ALA A 234 -7.60 -1.57 -31.30
C ALA A 234 -7.97 -2.09 -29.88
N PRO A 235 -8.74 -1.32 -29.09
CA PRO A 235 -9.11 -1.70 -27.72
C PRO A 235 -9.74 -3.10 -27.61
N ASP A 236 -10.65 -3.46 -28.52
CA ASP A 236 -11.31 -4.77 -28.51
C ASP A 236 -10.32 -5.95 -28.65
N LYS A 237 -9.24 -5.73 -29.44
CA LYS A 237 -8.17 -6.72 -29.62
C LYS A 237 -7.36 -6.87 -28.33
N LEU A 238 -7.06 -5.77 -27.65
CA LEU A 238 -6.37 -5.79 -26.35
C LEU A 238 -7.20 -6.50 -25.28
N GLU A 239 -8.50 -6.20 -25.20
CA GLU A 239 -9.42 -6.84 -24.25
C GLU A 239 -9.47 -8.37 -24.47
N SER A 240 -9.66 -8.80 -25.72
CA SER A 240 -9.67 -10.22 -26.09
C SER A 240 -8.34 -10.92 -25.76
N LEU A 241 -7.22 -10.28 -26.06
CA LEU A 241 -5.88 -10.80 -25.78
C LEU A 241 -5.62 -10.93 -24.28
N ALA A 242 -5.96 -9.89 -23.49
CA ALA A 242 -5.82 -9.91 -22.04
C ALA A 242 -6.64 -11.06 -21.42
N ARG A 243 -7.92 -11.17 -21.79
CA ARG A 243 -8.81 -12.24 -21.33
C ARG A 243 -8.24 -13.63 -21.62
N LYS A 244 -7.77 -13.87 -22.86
CA LYS A 244 -7.17 -15.16 -23.26
C LYS A 244 -5.89 -15.47 -22.48
N THR A 245 -5.03 -14.47 -22.31
CA THR A 245 -3.75 -14.62 -21.60
C THR A 245 -3.98 -14.94 -20.13
N VAL A 246 -4.90 -14.23 -19.49
CA VAL A 246 -5.23 -14.40 -18.08
C VAL A 246 -5.86 -15.75 -17.82
N ALA A 247 -6.80 -16.19 -18.67
CA ALA A 247 -7.39 -17.54 -18.57
C ALA A 247 -6.31 -18.64 -18.65
N ARG A 248 -5.28 -18.47 -19.49
CA ARG A 248 -4.15 -19.40 -19.56
C ARG A 248 -3.32 -19.38 -18.27
N VAL A 249 -2.94 -18.19 -17.79
CA VAL A 249 -2.13 -18.04 -16.57
C VAL A 249 -2.84 -18.61 -15.35
N VAL A 250 -4.13 -18.32 -15.17
CA VAL A 250 -4.94 -18.87 -14.07
C VAL A 250 -4.96 -20.40 -14.13
N LYS A 251 -5.19 -20.98 -15.31
CA LYS A 251 -5.18 -22.44 -15.49
C LYS A 251 -3.80 -23.05 -15.17
N GLU A 252 -2.71 -22.39 -15.56
CA GLU A 252 -1.34 -22.82 -15.24
C GLU A 252 -1.05 -22.76 -13.74
N GLU A 253 -1.49 -21.70 -13.05
CA GLU A 253 -1.34 -21.56 -11.61
C GLU A 253 -2.15 -22.60 -10.82
N GLU A 254 -3.39 -22.88 -11.24
CA GLU A 254 -4.22 -23.93 -10.67
C GLU A 254 -3.56 -25.31 -10.85
N ALA A 255 -3.05 -25.61 -12.04
CA ALA A 255 -2.31 -26.85 -12.30
C ALA A 255 -1.03 -26.95 -11.46
N ALA A 256 -0.27 -25.86 -11.32
CA ALA A 256 0.92 -25.81 -10.46
C ALA A 256 0.57 -26.02 -8.98
N ARG A 257 -0.53 -25.42 -8.51
CA ARG A 257 -1.04 -25.61 -7.14
C ARG A 257 -1.49 -27.04 -6.91
N ALA A 258 -2.17 -27.67 -7.87
CA ALA A 258 -2.57 -29.07 -7.80
C ALA A 258 -1.36 -30.01 -7.74
N LYS A 259 -0.33 -29.76 -8.55
CA LYS A 259 0.94 -30.52 -8.50
C LYS A 259 1.64 -30.40 -7.15
N LYS A 260 1.74 -29.19 -6.60
CA LYS A 260 2.31 -28.97 -5.25
C LYS A 260 1.50 -29.66 -4.15
N ALA A 261 0.17 -29.63 -4.24
CA ALA A 261 -0.71 -30.32 -3.30
C ALA A 261 -0.56 -31.85 -3.38
N ALA A 262 -0.41 -32.41 -4.59
CA ALA A 262 -0.16 -33.83 -4.80
C ALA A 262 1.22 -34.25 -4.24
N ALA A 263 2.26 -33.44 -4.46
CA ALA A 263 3.61 -33.70 -3.93
C ALA A 263 3.64 -33.68 -2.39
N LYS A 264 2.91 -32.77 -1.74
CA LYS A 264 2.81 -32.72 -0.27
C LYS A 264 2.06 -33.92 0.33
N LYS A 265 1.18 -34.57 -0.44
CA LYS A 265 0.39 -35.73 0.01
C LYS A 265 1.14 -37.06 -0.16
N ALA A 266 2.26 -37.09 -0.89
CA ALA A 266 3.07 -38.30 -0.99
C ALA A 266 3.58 -38.67 0.42
N PRO A 267 3.30 -39.89 0.92
CA PRO A 267 3.73 -40.29 2.25
C PRO A 267 5.25 -40.20 2.32
N ALA A 268 5.77 -39.59 3.39
CA ALA A 268 7.20 -39.57 3.66
C ALA A 268 7.72 -41.01 3.54
N PRO A 269 8.84 -41.24 2.81
CA PRO A 269 9.41 -42.57 2.71
C PRO A 269 9.57 -43.10 4.13
N ALA A 270 8.98 -44.27 4.38
CA ALA A 270 9.02 -44.90 5.70
C ALA A 270 10.47 -44.87 6.19
N PRO A 271 10.74 -44.44 7.44
CA PRO A 271 12.09 -44.39 7.95
C PRO A 271 12.70 -45.77 7.74
N ALA A 272 13.70 -45.84 6.85
CA ALA A 272 14.44 -47.07 6.64
C ALA A 272 14.97 -47.46 8.01
N ALA A 273 14.58 -48.65 8.47
CA ALA A 273 14.97 -49.18 9.76
C ALA A 273 16.50 -49.18 9.84
N ALA A 274 17.05 -48.14 10.45
CA ALA A 274 18.44 -48.05 10.81
C ALA A 274 18.62 -49.02 11.98
N GLY A 275 19.35 -50.09 11.68
CA GLY A 275 19.74 -51.09 12.66
C GLY A 275 20.38 -50.45 13.88
N GLU A 276 20.09 -51.08 15.00
CA GLU A 276 20.64 -50.85 16.33
C GLU A 276 22.17 -50.67 16.26
N ALA A 277 22.64 -49.50 16.69
CA ALA A 277 24.02 -49.30 17.09
C ALA A 277 24.00 -48.52 18.40
N GLU A 278 24.06 -49.28 19.50
CA GLU A 278 24.40 -48.80 20.84
C GLU A 278 25.71 -48.02 20.78
N GLY A 279 25.75 -46.83 21.38
CA GLY A 279 27.01 -46.07 21.35
C GLY A 279 26.98 -44.68 21.94
N ASN A 280 26.79 -44.61 23.25
CA ASN A 280 27.47 -43.70 24.18
C ASN A 280 27.19 -42.18 24.11
N GLY A 281 26.94 -41.62 25.29
CA GLY A 281 26.48 -40.26 25.49
C GLY A 281 27.49 -39.18 25.08
N THR A 282 26.95 -38.09 24.57
CA THR A 282 27.59 -36.77 24.66
C THR A 282 26.47 -35.73 24.67
N GLU A 283 26.41 -34.95 25.74
CA GLU A 283 25.51 -33.81 25.89
C GLU A 283 25.89 -32.73 24.87
N THR A 284 25.34 -32.82 23.66
CA THR A 284 25.39 -31.72 22.71
C THR A 284 24.18 -30.82 22.92
N SER A 285 24.45 -29.68 23.55
CA SER A 285 23.58 -28.50 23.57
C SER A 285 23.03 -28.23 22.17
N THR A 286 21.74 -28.47 22.00
CA THR A 286 20.98 -28.21 20.79
C THR A 286 20.83 -26.71 20.59
N ALA A 287 21.75 -26.11 19.84
CA ALA A 287 21.49 -24.83 19.20
C ALA A 287 20.30 -25.01 18.24
N PRO A 288 19.24 -24.18 18.34
CA PRO A 288 18.10 -24.28 17.43
C PRO A 288 18.56 -23.90 16.02
N THR A 289 18.66 -24.88 15.14
CA THR A 289 18.80 -24.70 13.69
C THR A 289 17.46 -24.23 13.12
N GLY A 290 17.09 -23.00 13.47
CA GLY A 290 15.90 -22.33 12.96
C GLY A 290 16.27 -21.43 11.80
N GLU A 291 15.62 -21.63 10.66
CA GLU A 291 15.53 -20.66 9.55
C GLU A 291 15.42 -19.25 10.12
N ALA A 292 16.14 -18.29 9.52
CA ALA A 292 16.19 -16.88 9.88
C ALA A 292 14.77 -16.25 9.88
N SER A 293 14.01 -16.58 10.90
CA SER A 293 12.74 -15.99 11.23
C SER A 293 13.11 -14.60 11.71
N ALA A 294 12.60 -13.58 11.03
CA ALA A 294 12.69 -12.21 11.51
C ALA A 294 12.42 -12.22 13.02
N TRP A 295 13.37 -11.73 13.82
CA TRP A 295 13.27 -11.71 15.27
C TRP A 295 12.09 -10.84 15.67
N VAL A 296 10.89 -11.42 15.69
CA VAL A 296 9.70 -10.78 16.21
C VAL A 296 9.78 -10.94 17.72
N LEU A 297 10.09 -9.83 18.40
CA LEU A 297 10.01 -9.77 19.85
C LEU A 297 8.56 -10.09 20.25
N PRO A 298 8.34 -10.95 21.25
CA PRO A 298 6.99 -11.19 21.76
C PRO A 298 6.43 -9.89 22.36
N ASP A 299 5.11 -9.69 22.29
CA ASP A 299 4.44 -8.47 22.78
C ASP A 299 4.75 -8.16 24.26
N SER A 300 5.02 -9.20 25.06
CA SER A 300 5.47 -9.05 26.45
C SER A 300 6.84 -8.37 26.55
N ALA A 301 7.80 -8.74 25.70
CA ALA A 301 9.12 -8.12 25.67
C ALA A 301 9.04 -6.65 25.21
N VAL A 302 8.18 -6.34 24.24
CA VAL A 302 7.93 -4.95 23.81
C VAL A 302 7.35 -4.11 24.95
N THR A 303 6.45 -4.69 25.73
CA THR A 303 5.82 -4.03 26.89
C THR A 303 6.82 -3.79 28.03
N GLU A 304 7.64 -4.77 28.37
CA GLU A 304 8.68 -4.61 29.39
C GLU A 304 9.76 -3.62 28.97
N PHE A 305 10.17 -3.66 27.71
CA PHE A 305 11.12 -2.70 27.14
C PHE A 305 10.56 -1.28 27.22
N SER A 306 9.29 -1.07 26.86
CA SER A 306 8.62 0.24 26.96
C SER A 306 8.56 0.77 28.40
N ARG A 307 8.29 -0.10 29.39
CA ARG A 307 8.26 0.29 30.82
C ARG A 307 9.63 0.78 31.32
N LEU A 308 10.73 0.19 30.84
CA LEU A 308 12.07 0.63 31.19
C LEU A 308 12.34 2.08 30.75
N PHE A 309 11.96 2.47 29.53
CA PHE A 309 12.14 3.84 29.05
C PHE A 309 11.32 4.85 29.84
N VAL A 310 10.07 4.52 30.16
CA VAL A 310 9.21 5.40 30.97
C VAL A 310 9.79 5.58 32.38
N SER A 311 10.22 4.49 33.03
CA SER A 311 10.84 4.57 34.36
C SER A 311 12.14 5.38 34.34
N GLN A 312 12.94 5.27 33.27
CA GLN A 312 14.18 6.02 33.14
C GLN A 312 13.94 7.50 32.79
N ALA A 313 12.88 7.80 32.04
CA ALA A 313 12.40 9.16 31.79
C ALA A 313 11.99 9.85 33.11
N GLU A 314 11.22 9.16 33.95
CA GLU A 314 10.84 9.66 35.27
C GLU A 314 12.05 9.91 36.17
N ALA A 315 13.04 9.00 36.17
CA ALA A 315 14.24 9.12 36.99
C ALA A 315 15.18 10.25 36.55
N THR A 316 15.23 10.57 35.26
CA THR A 316 16.17 11.55 34.68
C THR A 316 15.52 12.90 34.34
N GLY A 317 14.19 12.99 34.37
CA GLY A 317 13.44 14.17 33.93
C GLY A 317 13.53 14.44 32.43
N ARG A 318 14.02 13.46 31.64
CA ARG A 318 14.13 13.54 30.18
C ARG A 318 12.92 12.89 29.51
N PRO A 319 12.50 13.36 28.32
CA PRO A 319 11.42 12.72 27.58
C PRO A 319 11.82 11.28 27.15
N PRO A 320 10.90 10.30 27.17
CA PRO A 320 11.19 8.90 26.84
C PRO A 320 11.80 8.71 25.44
N GLU A 321 11.44 9.56 24.48
CA GLU A 321 11.91 9.49 23.09
C GLU A 321 13.43 9.73 22.99
N GLU A 322 13.97 10.67 23.77
CA GLU A 322 15.41 10.94 23.78
C GLU A 322 16.21 9.77 24.34
N ILE A 323 15.68 9.12 25.39
CA ILE A 323 16.32 7.96 26.02
C ILE A 323 16.30 6.77 25.06
N ALA A 324 15.22 6.60 24.30
CA ALA A 324 15.11 5.55 23.28
C ALA A 324 16.12 5.73 22.14
N ILE A 325 16.31 6.97 21.66
CA ILE A 325 17.31 7.29 20.62
C ILE A 325 18.72 7.00 21.12
N GLU A 326 19.06 7.45 22.33
CA GLU A 326 20.38 7.23 22.92
C GLU A 326 20.66 5.72 23.14
N ALA A 327 19.68 4.97 23.65
CA ALA A 327 19.79 3.53 23.81
C ALA A 327 19.97 2.81 22.46
N TYR A 328 19.28 3.27 21.42
CA TYR A 328 19.44 2.72 20.07
C TYR A 328 20.85 2.99 19.52
N ASP A 329 21.40 4.18 19.71
CA ASP A 329 22.76 4.52 19.29
C ASP A 329 23.83 3.69 20.03
N VAL A 330 23.63 3.44 21.33
CA VAL A 330 24.50 2.55 22.12
C VAL A 330 24.41 1.12 21.59
N LEU A 331 23.20 0.58 21.39
CA LEU A 331 23.01 -0.75 20.82
C LEU A 331 23.63 -0.86 19.42
N ARG A 332 23.44 0.14 18.58
CA ARG A 332 24.05 0.19 17.24
C ARG A 332 25.58 0.23 17.31
N LYS A 333 26.16 0.97 18.25
CA LYS A 333 27.62 1.04 18.43
C LYS A 333 28.19 -0.29 18.92
N HIS A 334 27.49 -1.00 19.80
CA HIS A 334 27.96 -2.26 20.37
C HIS A 334 27.69 -3.48 19.48
N TYR A 335 26.54 -3.53 18.82
CA TYR A 335 26.10 -4.69 18.03
C TYR A 335 26.23 -4.47 16.52
N GLY A 336 26.25 -3.24 16.04
CA GLY A 336 26.44 -2.92 14.61
C GLY A 336 27.85 -3.30 14.11
N ALA A 337 28.88 -3.19 14.96
CA ALA A 337 30.25 -3.58 14.59
C ALA A 337 30.42 -5.10 14.39
N ALA A 338 29.56 -5.93 14.99
CA ALA A 338 29.62 -7.38 14.84
C ALA A 338 29.09 -7.87 13.49
N ALA A 339 28.17 -7.12 12.86
CA ALA A 339 27.66 -7.44 11.53
C ALA A 339 28.75 -7.25 10.46
N ASP A 340 29.55 -6.17 10.55
CA ASP A 340 30.63 -5.87 9.60
C ASP A 340 31.81 -6.85 9.71
N GLN A 341 32.08 -7.42 10.89
CA GLN A 341 33.15 -8.41 11.07
C GLN A 341 32.80 -9.82 10.58
N SER A 342 31.51 -10.12 10.39
CA SER A 342 31.05 -11.41 9.85
C SER A 342 31.01 -11.47 8.31
N ALA A 343 31.22 -10.31 7.65
CA ALA A 343 31.20 -10.15 6.21
C ALA A 343 32.61 -10.02 5.57
N ALA A 344 33.67 -10.09 6.38
CA ALA A 344 35.07 -10.14 5.97
C ALA A 344 35.66 -11.54 6.17
#